data_AF-A0AAD3CGZ0-F1
#
_entry.id   AF-A0AAD3CGZ0-F1
#
_cell.length_a   1.000
_cell.length_b   1.000
_cell.length_c   1.000
_cell.angle_alpha   90.00
_cell.angle_beta   90.00
_cell.angle_gamma   90.00
#
_symmetry.space_group_name_H-M   'P 1'
#
loop_
_entity.id
_entity.type
_entity.pdbx_description
1 polymer ?
#
loop_
_entity_poly.entity_id
_entity_poly.type
_entity_poly.pdbx_seq_one_letter_code
_entity_poly.pdbx_strand_id
1 'polypeptide(L)'
;MSEENQESTLAILQTNPPPPPLPDGWIMHTSKSQPGYAYYFNQFTGEKRWDLPIANLEGLADAIQSLTEKTQNESSTHVEESKKKSSPQKRPREEEKRSSSGVHEKKRSKPEQVRVLHILKKHNKSRRPSSWRAKKITISKEEAIEELNEMIEILNDVKGDPKELRATFEELAKTESDCTSAKRGGDVGFFGRKKMQPNFEKASFALHVGEMTSKIVETSSGVHIILRLG
;
A
#
# COMPACT_ATOMS: atom_id res chain seq x y z
N MET A 1 -5.53 -10.56 -49.55
CA MET A 1 -6.52 -11.46 -48.91
C MET A 1 -5.71 -12.47 -48.12
N SER A 2 -4.98 -12.08 -47.08
CA SER A 2 -5.39 -11.31 -45.89
C SER A 2 -5.93 -12.25 -44.81
N GLU A 3 -5.07 -13.13 -44.32
CA GLU A 3 -5.22 -13.78 -43.02
C GLU A 3 -4.40 -12.95 -42.03
N GLU A 4 -5.05 -12.46 -40.98
CA GLU A 4 -4.46 -11.48 -40.05
C GLU A 4 -3.94 -12.19 -38.79
N ASN A 5 -2.77 -11.78 -38.31
CA ASN A 5 -1.88 -12.67 -37.57
C ASN A 5 -2.30 -12.90 -36.11
N GLN A 6 -2.82 -14.08 -35.79
CA GLN A 6 -3.12 -14.51 -34.41
C GLN A 6 -1.88 -15.05 -33.67
N GLU A 7 -0.75 -14.35 -33.74
CA GLU A 7 0.40 -14.68 -32.88
C GLU A 7 0.18 -14.19 -31.45
N SER A 8 0.47 -15.08 -30.48
CA SER A 8 -0.02 -14.94 -29.11
C SER A 8 0.67 -13.83 -28.31
N THR A 9 -0.13 -13.05 -27.59
CA THR A 9 0.30 -12.03 -26.61
C THR A 9 1.08 -12.55 -25.39
N LEU A 10 1.41 -13.85 -25.35
CA LEU A 10 2.15 -14.50 -24.25
C LEU A 10 3.68 -14.51 -24.44
N ALA A 11 4.20 -14.02 -25.57
CA ALA A 11 5.63 -14.09 -25.92
C ALA A 11 6.53 -13.00 -25.31
N ILE A 12 6.00 -12.07 -24.50
CA ILE A 12 6.74 -10.89 -24.02
C ILE A 12 7.58 -11.18 -22.74
N LEU A 13 7.38 -12.33 -22.10
CA LEU A 13 8.05 -12.68 -20.82
C LEU A 13 9.55 -13.07 -20.93
N GLN A 14 10.20 -12.90 -22.08
CA GLN A 14 11.63 -13.21 -22.28
C GLN A 14 12.43 -12.12 -23.00
N THR A 15 11.97 -10.85 -23.03
CA THR A 15 12.81 -9.74 -23.49
C THR A 15 13.73 -9.23 -22.36
N ASN A 16 15.04 -9.34 -22.60
CA ASN A 16 16.12 -8.66 -21.89
C ASN A 16 16.92 -7.96 -23.01
N PRO A 17 16.97 -6.61 -23.11
CA PRO A 17 16.77 -5.58 -22.07
C PRO A 17 15.33 -5.37 -21.58
N PRO A 18 15.13 -4.63 -20.46
CA PRO A 18 13.82 -4.27 -19.95
C PRO A 18 13.00 -3.40 -20.93
N PRO A 19 11.66 -3.38 -20.79
CA PRO A 19 10.78 -2.54 -21.61
C PRO A 19 11.09 -1.04 -21.42
N PRO A 20 10.80 -0.19 -22.44
CA PRO A 20 11.08 1.24 -22.38
C PRO A 20 10.33 1.94 -21.23
N PRO A 21 10.89 3.05 -20.69
CA PRO A 21 10.23 3.81 -19.65
C PRO A 21 8.87 4.34 -20.13
N LEU A 22 7.89 4.31 -19.24
CA LEU A 22 6.56 4.85 -19.51
C LEU A 22 6.61 6.38 -19.68
N PRO A 23 5.70 6.99 -20.47
CA PRO A 23 5.64 8.44 -20.59
C PRO A 23 5.31 9.10 -19.24
N ASP A 24 5.78 10.34 -19.03
CA ASP A 24 5.64 11.05 -17.76
C ASP A 24 4.23 10.97 -17.15
N GLY A 25 4.19 10.44 -15.93
CA GLY A 25 2.96 10.26 -15.16
C GLY A 25 2.26 8.91 -15.33
N TRP A 26 2.67 8.04 -16.24
CA TRP A 26 2.14 6.67 -16.32
C TRP A 26 2.93 5.70 -15.43
N ILE A 27 2.20 4.91 -14.66
CA ILE A 27 2.73 3.89 -13.73
C ILE A 27 2.15 2.52 -14.13
N MET A 28 2.99 1.49 -14.21
CA MET A 28 2.54 0.11 -14.40
C MET A 28 2.30 -0.58 -13.06
N HIS A 29 1.08 -1.09 -12.85
CA HIS A 29 0.75 -1.98 -11.75
C HIS A 29 0.65 -3.41 -12.27
N THR A 30 1.43 -4.32 -11.68
CA THR A 30 1.37 -5.77 -11.95
C THR A 30 0.43 -6.46 -10.96
N SER A 31 -0.39 -7.38 -11.46
CA SER A 31 -1.26 -8.21 -10.63
C SER A 31 -0.46 -9.30 -9.93
N LYS A 32 -0.46 -9.29 -8.60
CA LYS A 32 0.12 -10.39 -7.79
C LYS A 32 -0.76 -11.65 -7.83
N SER A 33 -2.07 -11.47 -8.06
CA SER A 33 -3.08 -12.54 -8.13
C SER A 33 -3.11 -13.28 -9.47
N GLN A 34 -2.60 -12.64 -10.55
CA GLN A 34 -2.49 -13.25 -11.88
C GLN A 34 -1.15 -12.86 -12.53
N PRO A 35 -0.09 -13.69 -12.39
CA PRO A 35 1.22 -13.42 -12.99
C PRO A 35 1.11 -13.21 -14.51
N GLY A 36 1.58 -12.06 -14.98
CA GLY A 36 1.52 -11.65 -16.39
C GLY A 36 0.44 -10.60 -16.71
N TYR A 37 -0.53 -10.36 -15.82
CA TYR A 37 -1.49 -9.26 -15.99
C TYR A 37 -0.94 -7.97 -15.41
N ALA A 38 -0.91 -6.91 -16.22
CA ALA A 38 -0.54 -5.56 -15.81
C ALA A 38 -1.55 -4.54 -16.34
N TYR A 39 -1.66 -3.40 -15.67
CA TYR A 39 -2.39 -2.23 -16.18
C TYR A 39 -1.61 -0.95 -15.91
N TYR A 40 -1.89 0.07 -16.71
CA TYR A 40 -1.22 1.36 -16.68
C TYR A 40 -2.18 2.41 -16.10
N PHE A 41 -1.69 3.17 -15.12
CA PHE A 41 -2.43 4.23 -14.44
C PHE A 41 -1.72 5.57 -14.67
N ASN A 42 -2.45 6.61 -15.07
CA ASN A 42 -1.89 7.96 -15.18
C ASN A 42 -2.16 8.76 -13.90
N GLN A 43 -1.09 9.13 -13.18
CA GLN A 43 -1.18 9.85 -11.90
C GLN A 43 -1.67 11.31 -12.05
N PHE A 44 -1.62 11.89 -13.26
CA PHE A 44 -2.02 13.27 -13.52
C PHE A 44 -3.47 13.39 -14.02
N THR A 45 -3.97 12.42 -14.80
CA THR A 45 -5.34 12.41 -15.35
C THR A 45 -6.29 11.45 -14.64
N GLY A 46 -5.77 10.48 -13.88
CA GLY A 46 -6.55 9.42 -13.24
C GLY A 46 -6.98 8.29 -14.19
N GLU A 47 -6.54 8.31 -15.45
CA GLU A 47 -6.87 7.26 -16.43
C GLU A 47 -6.28 5.89 -16.06
N LYS A 48 -7.04 4.83 -16.38
CA LYS A 48 -6.57 3.44 -16.33
C LYS A 48 -6.69 2.82 -17.72
N ARG A 49 -5.63 2.17 -18.20
CA ARG A 49 -5.57 1.47 -19.50
C ARG A 49 -4.94 0.09 -19.31
N TRP A 50 -5.38 -0.89 -20.09
CA TRP A 50 -4.76 -2.23 -20.10
C TRP A 50 -3.67 -2.33 -21.18
N ASP A 51 -3.80 -1.55 -22.25
CA ASP A 51 -2.80 -1.40 -23.31
C ASP A 51 -1.69 -0.43 -22.89
N LEU A 52 -0.47 -0.68 -23.37
CA LEU A 52 0.70 0.19 -23.16
C LEU A 52 0.42 1.61 -23.70
N PRO A 53 0.57 2.68 -22.89
CA PRO A 53 0.31 4.06 -23.30
C PRO A 53 1.45 4.67 -24.16
N ILE A 54 2.14 3.86 -24.96
CA ILE A 54 3.23 4.30 -25.84
C ILE A 54 2.62 4.88 -27.12
N ALA A 55 2.54 6.21 -27.19
CA ALA A 55 2.16 6.91 -28.41
C ALA A 55 3.38 7.06 -29.34
N ASN A 56 3.26 6.47 -30.55
CA ASN A 56 4.22 6.43 -31.65
C ASN A 56 5.56 5.69 -31.40
N LEU A 57 6.04 5.07 -32.48
CA LEU A 57 7.14 4.08 -32.49
C LEU A 57 8.46 4.65 -33.06
N GLU A 58 8.52 5.95 -33.32
CA GLU A 58 9.61 6.59 -34.07
C GLU A 58 10.80 7.03 -33.20
N GLY A 59 10.59 7.36 -31.92
CA GLY A 59 11.63 7.94 -31.04
C GLY A 59 12.66 6.95 -30.46
N LEU A 60 12.56 5.66 -30.76
CA LEU A 60 13.39 4.62 -30.11
C LEU A 60 14.81 4.47 -30.69
N ALA A 61 15.04 4.85 -31.94
CA ALA A 61 16.33 4.65 -32.61
C ALA A 61 17.46 5.49 -31.98
N ASP A 62 17.26 6.80 -31.86
CA ASP A 62 18.28 7.75 -31.42
C ASP A 62 18.72 7.52 -29.96
N ALA A 63 17.78 7.12 -29.10
CA ALA A 63 18.03 6.84 -27.70
C ALA A 63 18.95 5.62 -27.49
N ILE A 64 18.80 4.58 -28.32
CA ILE A 64 19.63 3.36 -28.25
C ILE A 64 21.08 3.66 -28.64
N GLN A 65 21.28 4.49 -29.67
CA GLN A 65 22.64 4.80 -30.14
C GLN A 65 23.44 5.59 -29.11
N SER A 66 22.82 6.53 -28.38
CA SER A 66 23.49 7.31 -27.31
C SER A 66 23.92 6.49 -26.08
N LEU A 67 23.32 5.32 -25.85
CA LEU A 67 23.64 4.47 -24.69
C LEU A 67 24.81 3.51 -24.95
N THR A 68 25.05 3.14 -26.20
CA THR A 68 26.00 2.07 -26.57
C THR A 68 27.47 2.48 -26.37
N GLU A 69 27.79 3.77 -26.45
CA GLU A 69 29.18 4.28 -26.41
C GLU A 69 29.77 4.42 -24.99
N LYS A 70 28.93 4.40 -23.93
CA LYS A 70 29.37 4.72 -22.56
C LYS A 70 29.86 3.54 -21.73
N THR A 71 29.75 2.30 -22.22
CA THR A 71 30.00 1.09 -21.43
C THR A 71 31.24 0.30 -21.88
N GLN A 72 32.34 0.98 -22.21
CA GLN A 72 33.65 0.34 -22.48
C GLN A 72 34.84 0.88 -21.68
N ASN A 73 34.72 1.98 -20.94
CA ASN A 73 35.81 2.57 -20.13
C ASN A 73 35.46 2.57 -18.64
N GLU A 74 35.62 1.43 -17.95
CA GLU A 74 35.88 1.32 -16.48
C GLU A 74 35.98 -0.17 -16.05
N SER A 75 37.15 -0.79 -16.24
CA SER A 75 37.34 -2.23 -15.92
C SER A 75 38.79 -2.61 -15.53
N SER A 76 39.26 -2.10 -14.38
CA SER A 76 40.50 -2.48 -13.67
C SER A 76 40.52 -1.76 -12.31
N THR A 77 40.88 -2.30 -11.13
CA THR A 77 41.44 -3.59 -10.64
C THR A 77 40.88 -3.86 -9.21
N HIS A 78 41.32 -4.81 -8.36
CA HIS A 78 41.44 -6.29 -8.41
C HIS A 78 41.89 -6.79 -7.00
N VAL A 79 41.34 -7.93 -6.49
CA VAL A 79 41.75 -8.72 -5.26
C VAL A 79 41.78 -8.01 -3.87
N GLU A 80 41.75 -8.67 -2.69
CA GLU A 80 41.83 -10.12 -2.33
C GLU A 80 40.96 -10.53 -1.08
N GLU A 81 41.16 -11.74 -0.52
CA GLU A 81 40.22 -12.49 0.35
C GLU A 81 40.71 -12.81 1.81
N SER A 82 39.76 -12.97 2.74
CA SER A 82 39.69 -13.77 4.02
C SER A 82 40.88 -14.68 4.47
N LYS A 83 41.10 -15.01 5.76
CA LYS A 83 40.20 -15.82 6.65
C LYS A 83 40.68 -15.95 8.13
N LYS A 84 39.72 -15.93 9.08
CA LYS A 84 39.61 -16.64 10.40
C LYS A 84 40.80 -16.79 11.39
N LYS A 85 40.63 -16.24 12.61
CA LYS A 85 40.92 -16.76 14.01
C LYS A 85 40.65 -15.62 15.05
N SER A 86 40.50 -15.77 16.38
CA SER A 86 40.18 -16.89 17.32
C SER A 86 39.73 -16.32 18.70
N SER A 87 39.85 -17.04 19.83
CA SER A 87 39.50 -16.63 21.22
C SER A 87 40.36 -17.42 22.26
N PRO A 88 40.28 -17.27 23.61
CA PRO A 88 39.45 -16.39 24.47
C PRO A 88 40.15 -15.74 25.73
N GLN A 89 39.38 -14.97 26.54
CA GLN A 89 39.58 -14.65 28.00
C GLN A 89 40.80 -13.78 28.42
N LYS A 90 40.74 -12.81 29.37
CA LYS A 90 40.01 -12.67 30.68
C LYS A 90 39.87 -11.18 31.12
N ARG A 91 39.16 -10.89 32.23
CA ARG A 91 39.07 -9.56 32.93
C ARG A 91 39.95 -9.51 34.20
N PRO A 92 40.30 -8.33 34.77
CA PRO A 92 39.52 -7.63 35.82
C PRO A 92 38.99 -6.22 35.37
N ARG A 93 37.96 -5.56 35.95
CA ARG A 93 37.55 -5.13 37.32
C ARG A 93 38.03 -3.69 37.62
N GLU A 94 37.26 -2.75 38.18
CA GLU A 94 35.91 -2.82 38.80
C GLU A 94 34.74 -2.40 37.86
N GLU A 95 34.01 -1.27 37.92
CA GLU A 95 34.09 0.03 38.64
C GLU A 95 32.67 0.66 38.82
N GLU A 96 32.50 1.63 39.72
CA GLU A 96 31.20 2.28 40.03
C GLU A 96 30.99 3.68 39.40
N LYS A 97 29.76 3.92 38.90
CA LYS A 97 28.92 4.98 39.48
C LYS A 97 27.43 4.83 39.14
N ARG A 98 26.60 4.81 40.18
CA ARG A 98 25.13 4.81 40.08
C ARG A 98 24.62 6.24 39.89
N SER A 99 23.73 6.45 38.92
CA SER A 99 22.92 7.67 38.81
C SER A 99 21.46 7.29 38.53
N SER A 100 20.71 7.00 39.60
CA SER A 100 19.30 6.60 39.54
C SER A 100 18.38 7.80 39.27
N SER A 101 18.45 8.33 38.05
CA SER A 101 17.56 9.37 37.55
C SER A 101 16.17 8.76 37.27
N GLY A 102 15.28 8.84 38.26
CA GLY A 102 13.91 8.32 38.17
C GLY A 102 13.07 9.08 37.15
N VAL A 103 13.14 8.65 35.88
CA VAL A 103 12.30 9.17 34.79
C VAL A 103 10.84 9.02 35.18
N HIS A 104 10.18 10.14 35.45
CA HIS A 104 8.73 10.18 35.65
C HIS A 104 8.05 9.88 34.32
N GLU A 105 7.74 8.60 34.10
CA GLU A 105 6.91 8.16 32.99
C GLU A 105 5.52 8.77 33.15
N LYS A 106 5.31 9.91 32.47
CA LYS A 106 4.02 10.61 32.42
C LYS A 106 2.98 9.65 31.83
N LYS A 107 2.20 9.00 32.70
CA LYS A 107 1.07 8.14 32.34
C LYS A 107 0.20 8.88 31.33
N ARG A 108 0.33 8.54 30.03
CA ARG A 108 -0.44 9.16 28.96
C ARG A 108 -1.92 8.91 29.24
N SER A 109 -2.65 9.97 29.58
CA SER A 109 -4.09 9.92 29.78
C SER A 109 -4.73 9.37 28.51
N LYS A 110 -5.53 8.31 28.64
CA LYS A 110 -6.22 7.71 27.49
C LYS A 110 -7.07 8.80 26.83
N PRO A 111 -7.05 8.94 25.49
CA PRO A 111 -7.87 9.94 24.82
C PRO A 111 -9.35 9.69 25.11
N GLU A 112 -10.08 10.79 25.32
CA GLU A 112 -11.53 10.79 25.54
C GLU A 112 -12.29 10.61 24.22
N GLN A 113 -11.75 11.19 23.14
CA GLN A 113 -12.23 11.11 21.77
C GLN A 113 -11.09 10.79 20.80
N VAL A 114 -11.43 10.20 19.66
CA VAL A 114 -10.51 10.00 18.51
C VAL A 114 -11.21 10.39 17.21
N ARG A 115 -10.43 10.77 16.18
CA ARG A 115 -10.90 10.97 14.80
C ARG A 115 -10.21 9.96 13.89
N VAL A 116 -10.96 9.29 13.04
CA VAL A 116 -10.43 8.28 12.10
C VAL A 116 -11.05 8.42 10.72
N LEU A 117 -10.30 8.02 9.71
CA LEU A 117 -10.84 7.56 8.44
C LEU A 117 -11.15 6.06 8.54
N HIS A 118 -12.16 5.58 7.82
CA HIS A 118 -12.34 4.15 7.59
C HIS A 118 -12.76 3.81 6.16
N ILE A 119 -12.35 2.63 5.68
CA ILE A 119 -12.96 1.99 4.52
C ILE A 119 -13.76 0.80 5.07
N LEU A 120 -15.08 0.87 4.96
CA LEU A 120 -16.00 -0.26 5.15
C LEU A 120 -16.24 -0.96 3.81
N LYS A 121 -16.07 -2.28 3.75
CA LYS A 121 -16.68 -3.15 2.73
C LYS A 121 -17.73 -4.06 3.38
N LYS A 122 -18.86 -4.24 2.71
CA LYS A 122 -20.00 -5.03 3.20
C LYS A 122 -20.07 -6.38 2.52
N HIS A 123 -20.80 -7.29 3.16
CA HIS A 123 -21.05 -8.63 2.68
C HIS A 123 -22.50 -9.03 2.96
N ASN A 124 -22.95 -10.15 2.40
CA ASN A 124 -24.30 -10.70 2.53
C ASN A 124 -24.74 -10.87 4.00
N LYS A 125 -23.85 -11.31 4.90
CA LYS A 125 -24.07 -11.43 6.36
C LYS A 125 -24.02 -10.09 7.14
N SER A 126 -23.80 -8.93 6.50
CA SER A 126 -23.79 -7.62 7.18
C SER A 126 -25.21 -7.16 7.56
N ARG A 127 -25.39 -6.51 8.72
CA ARG A 127 -26.68 -6.06 9.30
C ARG A 127 -27.55 -5.19 8.37
N ARG A 128 -26.95 -4.53 7.38
CA ARG A 128 -27.66 -3.91 6.26
C ARG A 128 -26.83 -4.10 4.98
N PRO A 129 -27.08 -5.15 4.18
CA PRO A 129 -26.29 -5.51 3.00
C PRO A 129 -26.73 -4.67 1.79
N SER A 130 -26.58 -3.35 1.92
CA SER A 130 -26.82 -2.34 0.89
C SER A 130 -26.01 -1.08 1.19
N SER A 131 -25.62 -0.34 0.17
CA SER A 131 -24.83 0.89 0.28
C SER A 131 -25.32 1.94 -0.72
N TRP A 132 -24.56 3.01 -0.88
CA TRP A 132 -24.76 3.96 -1.98
C TRP A 132 -24.19 3.42 -3.32
N ARG A 133 -23.26 2.46 -3.25
CA ARG A 133 -22.67 1.76 -4.41
C ARG A 133 -23.60 0.69 -4.96
N ALA A 134 -24.21 -0.10 -4.07
CA ALA A 134 -25.04 -1.25 -4.45
C ALA A 134 -26.35 -1.33 -3.64
N LYS A 135 -27.49 -1.45 -4.34
CA LYS A 135 -28.84 -1.58 -3.74
C LYS A 135 -29.00 -2.85 -2.89
N LYS A 136 -28.32 -3.94 -3.27
CA LYS A 136 -28.24 -5.22 -2.56
C LYS A 136 -26.81 -5.75 -2.72
N ILE A 137 -26.21 -6.21 -1.63
CA ILE A 137 -24.83 -6.71 -1.59
C ILE A 137 -24.88 -8.21 -1.33
N THR A 138 -24.37 -8.99 -2.29
CA THR A 138 -24.45 -10.46 -2.30
C THR A 138 -23.13 -11.15 -2.02
N ILE A 139 -21.99 -10.46 -2.16
CA ILE A 139 -20.66 -11.01 -1.91
C ILE A 139 -20.55 -11.59 -0.49
N SER A 140 -19.76 -12.64 -0.36
CA SER A 140 -19.40 -13.29 0.90
C SER A 140 -18.60 -12.37 1.81
N LYS A 141 -18.40 -12.78 3.07
CA LYS A 141 -17.52 -12.04 3.99
C LYS A 141 -16.05 -12.19 3.55
N GLU A 142 -15.78 -13.33 2.92
CA GLU A 142 -14.49 -13.82 2.49
C GLU A 142 -13.98 -13.00 1.29
N GLU A 143 -14.79 -12.85 0.22
CA GLU A 143 -14.52 -11.92 -0.90
C GLU A 143 -14.40 -10.46 -0.42
N ALA A 144 -15.25 -10.03 0.52
CA ALA A 144 -15.16 -8.68 1.10
C ALA A 144 -13.90 -8.44 1.96
N ILE A 145 -13.22 -9.51 2.38
CA ILE A 145 -11.90 -9.49 3.03
C ILE A 145 -10.79 -9.42 1.97
N GLU A 146 -10.93 -10.14 0.87
CA GLU A 146 -9.99 -10.13 -0.26
C GLU A 146 -9.91 -8.74 -0.92
N GLU A 147 -11.05 -8.15 -1.30
CA GLU A 147 -11.14 -6.77 -1.81
C GLU A 147 -10.54 -5.73 -0.82
N LEU A 148 -10.59 -6.04 0.49
CA LEU A 148 -10.05 -5.17 1.53
C LEU A 148 -8.55 -5.38 1.76
N ASN A 149 -8.03 -6.58 1.47
CA ASN A 149 -6.60 -6.89 1.48
C ASN A 149 -5.88 -6.23 0.30
N GLU A 150 -6.47 -6.19 -0.89
CA GLU A 150 -5.90 -5.45 -2.04
C GLU A 150 -5.71 -3.97 -1.71
N MET A 151 -6.71 -3.34 -1.07
CA MET A 151 -6.58 -1.97 -0.57
C MET A 151 -5.55 -1.83 0.56
N ILE A 152 -5.36 -2.85 1.41
CA ILE A 152 -4.30 -2.89 2.43
C ILE A 152 -2.91 -2.87 1.80
N GLU A 153 -2.69 -3.57 0.68
CA GLU A 153 -1.39 -3.55 -0.01
C GLU A 153 -1.08 -2.17 -0.57
N ILE A 154 -2.01 -1.58 -1.34
CA ILE A 154 -1.87 -0.22 -1.89
C ILE A 154 -1.57 0.81 -0.77
N LEU A 155 -2.23 0.68 0.39
CA LEU A 155 -2.01 1.55 1.55
C LEU A 155 -0.72 1.26 2.32
N ASN A 156 -0.14 0.07 2.23
CA ASN A 156 1.16 -0.23 2.82
C ASN A 156 2.30 0.32 1.95
N ASP A 157 2.17 0.31 0.62
CA ASP A 157 3.18 0.83 -0.30
C ASP A 157 3.42 2.35 -0.08
N VAL A 158 2.35 3.14 0.11
CA VAL A 158 2.43 4.60 0.41
C VAL A 158 2.59 4.94 1.90
N LYS A 159 2.78 3.95 2.78
CA LYS A 159 2.79 4.15 4.25
C LYS A 159 3.98 4.99 4.76
N GLY A 160 4.97 5.25 3.91
CA GLY A 160 6.15 6.06 4.22
C GLY A 160 5.85 7.55 4.46
N ASP A 161 4.97 8.17 3.67
CA ASP A 161 4.53 9.55 3.90
C ASP A 161 3.09 9.57 4.47
N PRO A 162 2.88 10.09 5.70
CA PRO A 162 1.56 10.27 6.29
C PRO A 162 0.57 11.10 5.45
N LYS A 163 1.03 11.96 4.53
CA LYS A 163 0.21 12.71 3.58
C LYS A 163 -0.29 11.84 2.45
N GLU A 164 0.59 11.06 1.83
CA GLU A 164 0.25 10.17 0.71
C GLU A 164 -0.62 9.02 1.20
N LEU A 165 -0.23 8.37 2.30
CA LEU A 165 -1.06 7.39 3.02
C LEU A 165 -2.48 7.92 3.25
N ARG A 166 -2.61 9.17 3.73
CA ARG A 166 -3.90 9.79 3.95
C ARG A 166 -4.65 10.07 2.64
N ALA A 167 -4.00 10.64 1.63
CA ALA A 167 -4.64 10.97 0.35
C ALA A 167 -5.17 9.72 -0.36
N THR A 168 -4.36 8.67 -0.43
CA THR A 168 -4.72 7.35 -0.98
C THR A 168 -5.85 6.70 -0.17
N PHE A 169 -5.82 6.80 1.17
CA PHE A 169 -6.91 6.31 2.02
C PHE A 169 -8.21 7.08 1.78
N GLU A 170 -8.16 8.41 1.66
CA GLU A 170 -9.33 9.22 1.36
C GLU A 170 -9.91 8.89 -0.03
N GLU A 171 -9.09 8.59 -1.03
CA GLU A 171 -9.57 8.25 -2.38
C GLU A 171 -10.15 6.83 -2.46
N LEU A 172 -9.48 5.83 -1.88
CA LEU A 172 -10.04 4.48 -1.74
C LEU A 172 -11.35 4.50 -0.93
N ALA A 173 -11.45 5.35 0.10
CA ALA A 173 -12.68 5.51 0.86
C ALA A 173 -13.81 6.18 0.06
N LYS A 174 -13.52 7.14 -0.83
CA LYS A 174 -14.51 7.75 -1.75
C LYS A 174 -15.05 6.73 -2.75
N THR A 175 -14.17 5.94 -3.35
CA THR A 175 -14.47 5.06 -4.49
C THR A 175 -15.03 3.70 -4.05
N GLU A 176 -14.43 3.07 -3.03
CA GLU A 176 -14.73 1.69 -2.64
C GLU A 176 -15.63 1.53 -1.42
N SER A 177 -15.71 2.51 -0.51
CA SER A 177 -16.38 2.26 0.76
C SER A 177 -17.91 2.27 0.69
N ASP A 178 -18.53 1.21 1.21
CA ASP A 178 -19.98 1.08 1.40
C ASP A 178 -20.57 1.99 2.51
N CYS A 179 -19.74 2.78 3.19
CA CYS A 179 -20.19 3.74 4.20
C CYS A 179 -20.55 5.10 3.59
N THR A 180 -21.51 5.79 4.20
CA THR A 180 -21.87 7.18 3.83
C THR A 180 -20.82 8.21 4.24
N SER A 181 -19.71 7.80 4.88
CA SER A 181 -18.50 8.60 5.09
C SER A 181 -17.62 8.69 3.83
N ALA A 182 -17.85 7.87 2.80
CA ALA A 182 -17.13 7.91 1.52
C ALA A 182 -17.04 9.34 0.94
N LYS A 183 -18.16 10.08 0.96
CA LYS A 183 -18.25 11.50 0.55
C LYS A 183 -17.39 12.50 1.36
N ARG A 184 -16.63 12.03 2.36
CA ARG A 184 -15.67 12.77 3.18
C ARG A 184 -14.33 12.03 3.30
N GLY A 185 -13.95 11.24 2.30
CA GLY A 185 -12.73 10.42 2.34
C GLY A 185 -12.74 9.36 3.45
N GLY A 186 -13.91 8.86 3.84
CA GLY A 186 -14.05 7.90 4.94
C GLY A 186 -14.02 8.54 6.34
N ASP A 187 -13.88 9.86 6.48
CA ASP A 187 -13.87 10.53 7.78
C ASP A 187 -15.21 10.36 8.51
N VAL A 188 -15.17 9.78 9.71
CA VAL A 188 -16.34 9.65 10.60
C VAL A 188 -16.46 10.84 11.56
N GLY A 189 -15.44 11.69 11.67
CA GLY A 189 -15.34 12.79 12.63
C GLY A 189 -14.78 12.34 13.98
N PHE A 190 -14.74 13.25 14.96
CA PHE A 190 -14.39 12.92 16.34
C PHE A 190 -15.53 12.15 17.02
N PHE A 191 -15.20 11.08 17.75
CA PHE A 191 -16.15 10.36 18.59
C PHE A 191 -15.53 9.91 19.92
N GLY A 192 -16.34 9.96 20.97
CA GLY A 192 -16.00 9.43 22.29
C GLY A 192 -16.37 7.96 22.46
N ARG A 193 -16.11 7.43 23.67
CA ARG A 193 -16.42 6.03 24.02
C ARG A 193 -17.93 5.74 24.06
N LYS A 194 -18.30 4.48 23.82
CA LYS A 194 -19.67 3.97 23.66
C LYS A 194 -20.47 4.69 22.55
N LYS A 195 -19.79 5.14 21.49
CA LYS A 195 -20.43 5.80 20.33
C LYS A 195 -20.31 4.99 19.04
N MET A 196 -19.34 4.08 18.95
CA MET A 196 -19.17 3.18 17.81
C MET A 196 -19.42 1.72 18.22
N GLN A 197 -19.42 0.79 17.25
CA GLN A 197 -19.53 -0.63 17.55
C GLN A 197 -18.27 -1.12 18.31
N PRO A 198 -18.39 -2.07 19.28
CA PRO A 198 -17.31 -2.39 20.21
C PRO A 198 -15.96 -2.69 19.57
N ASN A 199 -15.93 -3.48 18.48
CA ASN A 199 -14.68 -3.81 17.78
C ASN A 199 -14.06 -2.59 17.08
N PHE A 200 -14.88 -1.77 16.41
CA PHE A 200 -14.44 -0.55 15.74
C PHE A 200 -13.88 0.46 16.75
N GLU A 201 -14.57 0.63 17.88
CA GLU A 201 -14.14 1.50 18.97
C GLU A 201 -12.84 0.99 19.60
N LYS A 202 -12.76 -0.30 19.93
CA LYS A 202 -11.56 -0.94 20.50
C LYS A 202 -10.33 -0.77 19.60
N ALA A 203 -10.49 -0.94 18.28
CA ALA A 203 -9.42 -0.70 17.32
C ALA A 203 -9.03 0.79 17.24
N SER A 204 -10.01 1.67 17.02
CA SER A 204 -9.77 3.13 16.86
C SER A 204 -9.08 3.77 18.06
N PHE A 205 -9.41 3.33 19.29
CA PHE A 205 -8.79 3.81 20.53
C PHE A 205 -7.47 3.08 20.89
N ALA A 206 -7.07 2.04 20.15
CA ALA A 206 -5.77 1.38 20.31
C ALA A 206 -4.70 2.01 19.40
N LEU A 207 -5.08 2.43 18.19
CA LEU A 207 -4.21 3.11 17.22
C LEU A 207 -3.56 4.37 17.81
N HIS A 208 -2.33 4.63 17.41
CA HIS A 208 -1.65 5.92 17.52
C HIS A 208 -2.08 6.86 16.38
N VAL A 209 -1.83 8.16 16.50
CA VAL A 209 -2.14 9.11 15.42
C VAL A 209 -1.19 8.86 14.24
N GLY A 210 -1.74 8.79 13.02
CA GLY A 210 -1.04 8.34 11.82
C GLY A 210 -1.01 6.81 11.65
N GLU A 211 -1.48 6.03 12.63
CA GLU A 211 -1.45 4.57 12.55
C GLU A 211 -2.71 4.01 11.85
N MET A 212 -2.50 2.97 11.04
CA MET A 212 -3.52 2.18 10.36
C MET A 212 -3.60 0.77 10.96
N THR A 213 -4.80 0.20 11.08
CA THR A 213 -4.99 -1.15 11.66
C THR A 213 -4.27 -2.22 10.85
N SER A 214 -3.35 -2.96 11.50
CA SER A 214 -2.59 -4.07 10.91
C SER A 214 -3.38 -5.34 10.62
N LYS A 215 -4.67 -5.37 10.99
CA LYS A 215 -5.63 -6.44 10.69
C LYS A 215 -7.01 -5.84 10.43
N ILE A 216 -7.79 -6.49 9.59
CA ILE A 216 -9.18 -6.14 9.31
C ILE A 216 -10.01 -6.18 10.60
N VAL A 217 -10.85 -5.17 10.79
CA VAL A 217 -11.72 -5.01 11.96
C VAL A 217 -13.15 -5.40 11.58
N GLU A 218 -13.65 -6.49 12.15
CA GLU A 218 -15.00 -6.99 11.88
C GLU A 218 -16.05 -6.33 12.77
N THR A 219 -17.21 -5.97 12.19
CA THR A 219 -18.38 -5.45 12.93
C THR A 219 -19.69 -6.01 12.35
N SER A 220 -20.83 -5.74 12.99
CA SER A 220 -22.13 -6.06 12.38
C SER A 220 -22.42 -5.24 11.10
N SER A 221 -21.68 -4.16 10.84
CA SER A 221 -21.83 -3.39 9.60
C SER A 221 -21.09 -4.00 8.41
N GLY A 222 -20.13 -4.90 8.63
CA GLY A 222 -19.20 -5.40 7.63
C GLY A 222 -17.74 -5.38 8.14
N VAL A 223 -16.79 -5.42 7.22
CA VAL A 223 -15.35 -5.46 7.48
C VAL A 223 -14.71 -4.10 7.21
N HIS A 224 -13.72 -3.73 8.03
CA HIS A 224 -13.13 -2.39 8.02
C HIS A 224 -11.60 -2.37 8.07
N ILE A 225 -11.00 -1.39 7.40
CA ILE A 225 -9.70 -0.82 7.81
C ILE A 225 -9.90 0.59 8.36
N ILE A 226 -9.06 0.98 9.32
CA ILE A 226 -9.16 2.24 10.07
C ILE A 226 -7.78 2.92 10.11
N LEU A 227 -7.73 4.22 9.80
CA LEU A 227 -6.55 5.08 9.92
C LEU A 227 -6.87 6.23 10.89
N ARG A 228 -6.09 6.40 11.97
CA ARG A 228 -6.37 7.43 12.99
C ARG A 228 -5.70 8.77 12.64
N LEU A 229 -6.50 9.84 12.68
CA LEU A 229 -6.07 11.22 12.42
C LEU A 229 -5.93 12.08 13.69
N GLY A 230 -6.56 11.69 14.80
CA GLY A 230 -6.57 12.42 16.08
C GLY A 230 -6.98 11.54 17.24
#